data_AF-A0A410SLE4-F1
#
_entry.id   AF-A0A410SLE4-F1
#
_cell.length_a   1.000
_cell.length_b   1.000
_cell.length_c   1.000
_cell.angle_alpha   90.00
_cell.angle_beta   90.00
_cell.angle_gamma   90.00
#
_symmetry.space_group_name_H-M   'P 1'
#
loop_
_entity.id
_entity.type
_entity.pdbx_description
1 polymer ?
#
loop_
_entity_poly.entity_id
_entity_poly.type
_entity_poly.pdbx_seq_one_letter_code
_entity_poly.pdbx_strand_id
1 'polypeptide(L)'
;MRRAIVVGERTEGGALDLQKLRIGKSNFFLTVPVSRSLGPLGGGGQTWEGSGVLPCVGTPAEQALEKALAILTLRRALPGVVLRLQEALQDYYTLVDRVPGLLHHLDSMDYSAVVSEEDLVTKLNAGLQAVSEDPRLLVRATGPRETSCRPETGSNEPPAAVSEVPEEEAARRSLVDSVFQVS
;
A
#
# COMPACT_ATOMS: atom_id res chain seq x y z
N MET A 1 18.64 4.57 14.73
CA MET A 1 18.37 5.89 14.11
C MET A 1 17.29 5.71 13.06
N ARG A 2 16.34 6.66 12.94
CA ARG A 2 15.27 6.67 11.93
C ARG A 2 15.36 7.95 11.08
N ARG A 3 16.46 8.14 10.36
CA ARG A 3 16.74 9.39 9.61
C ARG A 3 16.54 9.28 8.10
N ALA A 4 16.51 8.07 7.58
CA ALA A 4 16.39 7.80 6.15
C ALA A 4 15.54 6.56 5.91
N ILE A 5 14.99 6.45 4.71
CA ILE A 5 14.29 5.29 4.20
C ILE A 5 15.09 4.76 3.03
N VAL A 6 15.52 3.51 3.12
CA VAL A 6 16.31 2.87 2.08
C VAL A 6 15.35 2.25 1.07
N VAL A 7 15.44 2.68 -0.18
CA VAL A 7 14.61 2.19 -1.29
C VAL A 7 15.54 1.57 -2.33
N GLY A 8 15.22 0.35 -2.78
CA GLY A 8 16.02 -0.36 -3.77
C GLY A 8 16.20 -1.82 -3.40
N GLU A 9 17.33 -2.37 -3.83
CA GLU A 9 17.69 -3.76 -3.60
C GLU A 9 18.53 -3.93 -2.33
N ARG A 10 18.63 -5.17 -1.88
CA ARG A 10 19.58 -5.53 -0.83
C ARG A 10 21.00 -5.35 -1.36
N THR A 11 21.81 -4.58 -0.64
CA THR A 11 23.22 -4.40 -1.01
C THR A 11 23.98 -5.71 -0.87
N GLU A 12 25.11 -5.89 -1.57
CA GLU A 12 25.88 -7.14 -1.49
C GLU A 12 26.44 -7.46 -0.10
N GLY A 13 26.83 -6.44 0.68
CA GLY A 13 27.45 -6.67 1.98
C GLY A 13 28.92 -7.06 1.89
N GLY A 14 29.74 -6.26 1.21
CA GLY A 14 31.19 -6.46 1.20
C GLY A 14 31.80 -6.41 2.61
N ALA A 15 33.04 -6.87 2.75
CA ALA A 15 33.81 -6.68 3.98
C ALA A 15 34.47 -5.28 3.98
N LEU A 16 34.68 -4.71 5.18
CA LEU A 16 35.27 -3.37 5.31
C LEU A 16 36.72 -3.31 4.82
N ASP A 17 37.54 -4.27 5.23
CA ASP A 17 38.95 -4.36 4.84
C ASP A 17 39.35 -5.83 4.64
N LEU A 18 39.85 -6.12 3.44
CA LEU A 18 40.32 -7.45 3.04
C LEU A 18 41.79 -7.39 2.69
N GLN A 19 42.61 -8.16 3.40
CA GLN A 19 44.02 -8.25 3.11
C GLN A 19 44.33 -9.55 2.37
N LYS A 20 44.97 -9.41 1.20
CA LYS A 20 45.49 -10.53 0.42
C LYS A 20 46.95 -10.77 0.81
N LEU A 21 47.18 -11.79 1.62
CA LEU A 21 48.48 -12.16 2.15
C LEU A 21 49.09 -13.29 1.31
N ARG A 22 50.29 -13.06 0.78
CA ARG A 22 51.04 -14.10 0.06
C ARG A 22 51.66 -15.09 1.05
N ILE A 23 51.55 -16.38 0.76
CA ILE A 23 52.11 -17.42 1.62
C ILE A 23 53.60 -17.63 1.26
N GLY A 24 54.49 -16.99 2.01
CA GLY A 24 55.95 -17.10 1.82
C GLY A 24 56.39 -16.72 0.41
N LYS A 25 57.22 -17.57 -0.22
CA LYS A 25 57.67 -17.40 -1.62
C LYS A 25 56.77 -18.12 -2.64
N SER A 26 55.68 -18.75 -2.22
CA SER A 26 54.78 -19.51 -3.10
C SER A 26 53.90 -18.59 -3.95
N ASN A 27 53.13 -19.14 -4.88
CA ASN A 27 52.11 -18.37 -5.62
C ASN A 27 50.70 -18.52 -5.00
N PHE A 28 50.60 -19.00 -3.76
CA PHE A 28 49.35 -19.09 -3.01
C PHE A 28 49.11 -17.82 -2.18
N PHE A 29 47.83 -17.47 -2.04
CA PHE A 29 47.38 -16.28 -1.32
C PHE A 29 46.24 -16.64 -0.38
N LEU A 30 46.23 -15.99 0.78
CA LEU A 30 45.14 -16.01 1.74
C LEU A 30 44.46 -14.63 1.72
N THR A 31 43.15 -14.60 1.51
CA THR A 31 42.36 -13.37 1.65
C THR A 31 41.60 -13.45 2.97
N VAL A 32 41.92 -12.55 3.91
CA VAL A 32 41.30 -12.51 5.23
C VAL A 32 40.75 -11.12 5.53
N PRO A 33 39.57 -11.01 6.16
CA PRO A 33 39.12 -9.75 6.72
C PRO A 33 39.98 -9.40 7.94
N VAL A 34 40.56 -8.20 7.94
CA VAL A 34 41.44 -7.74 9.03
C VAL A 34 40.80 -6.68 9.91
N SER A 35 39.66 -6.15 9.48
CA SER A 35 38.82 -5.26 10.28
C SER A 35 37.34 -5.54 10.05
N ARG A 36 36.48 -4.97 10.91
CA ARG A 36 35.03 -5.02 10.77
C ARG A 36 34.40 -3.75 11.30
N SER A 37 33.29 -3.34 10.70
CA SER A 37 32.41 -2.29 11.17
C SER A 37 31.52 -2.81 12.30
N LEU A 38 31.48 -2.07 13.41
CA LEU A 38 30.58 -2.34 14.53
C LEU A 38 29.56 -1.21 14.61
N GLY A 39 28.29 -1.52 14.32
CA GLY A 39 27.21 -0.53 14.41
C GLY A 39 26.98 -0.11 15.87
N PRO A 40 26.93 1.20 16.17
CA PRO A 40 26.76 1.68 17.56
C PRO A 40 25.37 1.35 18.14
N LEU A 41 24.39 1.06 17.27
CA LEU A 41 23.00 0.80 17.66
C LEU A 41 22.71 -0.69 17.90
N GLY A 42 23.54 -1.59 17.37
CA GLY A 42 23.33 -3.03 17.40
C GLY A 42 24.09 -3.75 18.51
N GLY A 43 24.52 -3.02 19.56
CA GLY A 43 25.30 -3.57 20.66
C GLY A 43 26.62 -4.24 20.24
N GLY A 44 27.22 -3.80 19.13
CA GLY A 44 28.42 -4.42 18.53
C GLY A 44 28.18 -5.74 17.79
N GLY A 45 26.94 -6.25 17.76
CA GLY A 45 26.60 -7.51 17.09
C GLY A 45 26.20 -7.34 15.61
N GLN A 46 25.58 -6.22 15.27
CA GLN A 46 25.05 -6.00 13.91
C GLN A 46 26.08 -5.31 13.01
N THR A 47 26.30 -5.90 11.82
CA THR A 47 27.10 -5.34 10.73
C THR A 47 26.36 -5.49 9.42
N TRP A 48 26.68 -4.64 8.45
CA TRP A 48 26.24 -4.76 7.06
C TRP A 48 27.12 -5.75 6.28
N GLU A 49 28.27 -6.13 6.83
CA GLU A 49 29.22 -7.02 6.16
C GLU A 49 28.68 -8.45 6.06
N GLY A 50 28.94 -9.10 4.92
CA GLY A 50 28.47 -10.44 4.55
C GLY A 50 27.00 -10.50 4.15
N SER A 51 26.12 -9.78 4.84
CA SER A 51 24.68 -9.82 4.60
C SER A 51 24.16 -8.65 3.77
N GLY A 52 24.84 -7.51 3.79
CA GLY A 52 24.34 -6.26 3.24
C GLY A 52 23.23 -5.61 4.08
N VAL A 53 22.82 -4.43 3.65
CA VAL A 53 21.71 -3.67 4.20
C VAL A 53 20.43 -4.07 3.49
N LEU A 54 19.43 -4.48 4.27
CA LEU A 54 18.09 -4.73 3.77
C LEU A 54 17.38 -3.39 3.54
N PRO A 55 16.81 -3.14 2.35
CA PRO A 55 16.07 -1.91 2.09
C PRO A 55 14.77 -1.88 2.91
N CYS A 56 14.31 -0.68 3.27
CA CYS A 56 12.98 -0.49 3.86
C CYS A 56 11.88 -0.76 2.83
N VAL A 57 12.17 -0.49 1.55
CA VAL A 57 11.26 -0.67 0.42
C VAL A 57 12.01 -1.46 -0.64
N GLY A 58 11.67 -2.74 -0.78
CA GLY A 58 12.26 -3.63 -1.78
C GLY A 58 11.75 -3.30 -3.18
N THR A 59 12.63 -2.78 -4.04
CA THR A 59 12.34 -2.49 -5.45
C THR A 59 13.55 -2.77 -6.31
N PRO A 60 13.39 -3.15 -7.59
CA PRO A 60 14.50 -3.23 -8.51
C PRO A 60 15.31 -1.94 -8.54
N ALA A 61 16.64 -2.04 -8.69
CA ALA A 61 17.53 -0.88 -8.64
C ALA A 61 17.13 0.21 -9.67
N GLU A 62 16.68 -0.21 -10.85
CA GLU A 62 16.22 0.67 -11.94
C GLU A 62 14.98 1.49 -11.57
N GLN A 63 14.11 0.97 -10.70
CA GLN A 63 12.85 1.61 -10.29
C GLN A 63 12.98 2.35 -8.94
N ALA A 64 14.11 2.22 -8.26
CA ALA A 64 14.29 2.74 -6.91
C ALA A 64 14.12 4.26 -6.85
N LEU A 65 14.63 5.00 -7.85
CA LEU A 65 14.51 6.45 -7.92
C LEU A 65 13.04 6.89 -8.10
N GLU A 66 12.33 6.27 -9.05
CA GLU A 66 10.92 6.57 -9.31
C GLU A 66 10.08 6.30 -8.06
N LYS A 67 10.30 5.14 -7.41
CA LYS A 67 9.60 4.81 -6.16
C LYS A 67 9.91 5.80 -5.05
N ALA A 68 11.16 6.22 -4.89
CA ALA A 68 11.56 7.20 -3.88
C ALA A 68 10.88 8.55 -4.12
N LEU A 69 10.81 9.01 -5.37
CA LEU A 69 10.11 10.25 -5.73
C LEU A 69 8.61 10.14 -5.44
N ALA A 70 7.97 9.01 -5.76
CA ALA A 70 6.56 8.77 -5.44
C ALA A 70 6.28 8.82 -3.92
N ILE A 71 7.18 8.28 -3.09
CA ILE A 71 7.09 8.37 -1.63
C ILE A 71 7.17 9.83 -1.17
N LEU A 72 8.08 10.62 -1.74
CA LEU A 72 8.26 12.03 -1.39
C LEU A 72 7.06 12.89 -1.81
N THR A 73 6.51 12.67 -3.01
CA THR A 73 5.32 13.40 -3.48
C THR A 73 4.10 13.09 -2.61
N LEU A 74 3.88 11.82 -2.27
CA LEU A 74 2.84 11.40 -1.33
C LEU A 74 2.99 12.12 0.01
N ARG A 75 4.19 12.08 0.60
CA ARG A 75 4.46 12.73 1.90
C ARG A 75 4.30 14.23 1.88
N ARG A 76 4.61 14.88 0.76
CA ARG A 76 4.37 16.32 0.59
C ARG A 76 2.87 16.64 0.59
N ALA A 77 2.04 15.76 0.04
CA ALA A 77 0.59 15.93 0.00
C ALA A 77 -0.10 15.55 1.32
N LEU A 78 0.53 14.71 2.16
CA LEU A 78 -0.07 14.18 3.40
C LEU A 78 -0.67 15.24 4.33
N PRO A 79 0.04 16.33 4.71
CA PRO A 79 -0.54 17.31 5.63
C PRO A 79 -1.85 17.91 5.11
N GLY A 80 -1.94 18.15 3.79
CA GLY A 80 -3.16 18.66 3.16
C GLY A 80 -4.28 17.61 3.10
N VAL A 81 -3.95 16.33 2.95
CA VAL A 81 -4.94 15.23 3.01
C VAL A 81 -5.50 15.09 4.42
N VAL A 82 -4.63 15.14 5.43
CA VAL A 82 -5.02 15.03 6.85
C VAL A 82 -5.94 16.18 7.25
N LEU A 83 -5.61 17.42 6.85
CA LEU A 83 -6.46 18.58 7.14
C LEU A 83 -7.88 18.40 6.56
N ARG A 84 -7.99 18.02 5.28
CA ARG A 84 -9.30 17.78 4.65
C ARG A 84 -10.07 16.64 5.30
N LEU A 85 -9.38 15.62 5.77
CA LEU A 85 -9.99 14.51 6.51
C LEU A 85 -10.51 14.99 7.88
N GLN A 86 -9.75 15.82 8.58
CA GLN A 86 -10.15 16.42 9.86
C GLN A 86 -11.40 17.30 9.70
N GLU A 87 -11.46 18.11 8.65
CA GLU A 87 -12.65 18.92 8.30
C GLU A 87 -13.85 18.02 7.99
N ALA A 88 -13.68 17.02 7.12
CA ALA A 88 -14.77 16.12 6.75
C ALA A 88 -15.32 15.32 7.94
N LEU A 89 -14.47 14.93 8.88
CA LEU A 89 -14.90 14.27 10.12
C LEU A 89 -15.68 15.22 11.04
N GLN A 90 -15.34 16.51 11.07
CA GLN A 90 -16.08 17.49 11.87
C GLN A 90 -17.46 17.79 11.25
N ASP A 91 -17.53 17.90 9.92
CA ASP A 91 -18.75 18.33 9.24
C ASP A 91 -19.76 17.21 9.01
N TYR A 92 -19.29 15.98 8.76
CA TYR A 92 -20.14 14.89 8.27
C TYR A 92 -20.21 13.67 9.20
N TYR A 93 -19.38 13.56 10.24
CA TYR A 93 -19.42 12.40 11.13
C TYR A 93 -20.54 12.51 12.16
N THR A 94 -21.32 11.43 12.31
CA THR A 94 -22.54 11.43 13.13
C THR A 94 -22.27 11.24 14.62
N LEU A 95 -21.15 10.61 14.99
CA LEU A 95 -20.78 10.36 16.39
C LEU A 95 -19.85 11.46 16.91
N VAL A 96 -20.45 12.60 17.27
CA VAL A 96 -19.73 13.83 17.67
C VAL A 96 -18.81 13.60 18.88
N ASP A 97 -19.21 12.75 19.84
CA ASP A 97 -18.41 12.45 21.03
C ASP A 97 -17.05 11.83 20.73
N ARG A 98 -16.91 11.18 19.56
CA ARG A 98 -15.68 10.52 19.13
C ARG A 98 -14.77 11.42 18.30
N VAL A 99 -15.29 12.52 17.75
CA VAL A 99 -14.56 13.43 16.86
C VAL A 99 -13.28 13.97 17.51
N PRO A 100 -13.26 14.46 18.76
CA PRO A 100 -12.02 14.95 19.39
C PRO A 100 -10.93 13.87 19.49
N GLY A 101 -11.34 12.62 19.75
CA GLY A 101 -10.42 11.48 19.79
C GLY A 101 -9.83 11.16 18.42
N LEU A 102 -10.64 11.20 17.37
CA LEU A 102 -10.19 10.99 15.98
C LEU A 102 -9.20 12.08 15.54
N LEU A 103 -9.48 13.35 15.85
CA LEU A 103 -8.60 14.48 15.52
C LEU A 103 -7.25 14.35 16.24
N HIS A 104 -7.27 14.05 17.54
CA HIS A 104 -6.05 13.84 18.30
C HIS A 104 -5.23 12.66 17.77
N HIS A 105 -5.91 11.59 17.35
CA HIS A 105 -5.23 10.44 16.75
C HIS A 105 -4.50 10.83 15.47
N LEU A 106 -5.16 11.56 14.56
CA LEU A 106 -4.55 12.04 13.32
C LEU A 106 -3.32 12.92 13.58
N ASP A 107 -3.35 13.79 14.58
CA ASP A 107 -2.19 14.63 14.94
C ASP A 107 -1.04 13.81 15.55
N SER A 108 -1.36 12.76 16.31
CA SER A 108 -0.36 11.90 16.95
C SER A 108 0.25 10.85 16.02
N MET A 109 -0.29 10.67 14.82
CA MET A 109 0.04 9.56 13.94
C MET A 109 1.42 9.73 13.29
N ASP A 110 2.22 8.66 13.26
CA ASP A 110 3.53 8.68 12.62
C ASP A 110 3.42 8.42 11.10
N TYR A 111 3.26 9.49 10.33
CA TYR A 111 3.24 9.47 8.87
C TYR A 111 4.62 9.18 8.24
N SER A 112 5.71 9.19 9.02
CA SER A 112 7.06 8.99 8.49
C SER A 112 7.31 7.54 8.04
N ALA A 113 6.47 6.61 8.43
CA ALA A 113 6.52 5.21 8.01
C ALA A 113 5.71 4.92 6.74
N VAL A 114 5.02 5.90 6.15
CA VAL A 114 4.14 5.68 5.00
C VAL A 114 4.93 5.54 3.71
N VAL A 115 4.80 4.40 3.03
CA VAL A 115 5.59 4.04 1.83
C VAL A 115 4.75 3.97 0.55
N SER A 116 3.44 3.77 0.67
CA SER A 116 2.52 3.79 -0.47
C SER A 116 1.17 4.38 -0.09
N GLU A 117 0.35 4.65 -1.09
CA GLU A 117 -1.04 5.08 -0.88
C GLU A 117 -1.86 3.97 -0.20
N GLU A 118 -1.64 2.69 -0.56
CA GLU A 118 -2.34 1.59 0.11
C GLU A 118 -1.91 1.46 1.58
N ASP A 119 -0.61 1.65 1.88
CA ASP A 119 -0.09 1.66 3.24
C ASP A 119 -0.67 2.84 4.06
N LEU A 120 -0.87 4.00 3.44
CA LEU A 120 -1.55 5.12 4.09
C LEU A 120 -3.00 4.77 4.43
N VAL A 121 -3.74 4.27 3.44
CA VAL A 121 -5.17 3.95 3.59
C VAL A 121 -5.37 2.87 4.66
N THR A 122 -4.56 1.82 4.65
CA THR A 122 -4.63 0.74 5.64
C THR A 122 -4.31 1.26 7.05
N LYS A 123 -3.28 2.09 7.21
CA LYS A 123 -2.96 2.73 8.50
C LYS A 123 -4.09 3.63 8.99
N LEU A 124 -4.60 4.52 8.13
CA LEU A 124 -5.70 5.42 8.49
C LEU A 124 -6.95 4.62 8.88
N ASN A 125 -7.31 3.59 8.13
CA ASN A 125 -8.47 2.75 8.45
C ASN A 125 -8.29 2.04 9.79
N ALA A 126 -7.13 1.41 10.02
CA ALA A 126 -6.85 0.73 11.28
C ALA A 126 -6.90 1.70 12.48
N GLY A 127 -6.30 2.89 12.34
CA GLY A 127 -6.26 3.90 13.39
C GLY A 127 -7.62 4.51 13.70
N LEU A 128 -8.35 4.94 12.66
CA LEU A 128 -9.66 5.56 12.82
C LEU A 128 -10.68 4.57 13.38
N GLN A 129 -10.72 3.34 12.88
CA GLN A 129 -11.65 2.32 13.37
C GLN A 129 -11.36 1.90 14.81
N ALA A 130 -10.09 1.86 15.21
CA ALA A 130 -9.72 1.56 16.59
C ALA A 130 -10.18 2.64 17.57
N VAL A 131 -10.20 3.91 17.16
CA VAL A 131 -10.60 5.05 18.00
C VAL A 131 -12.11 5.28 17.97
N SER A 132 -12.75 5.09 16.81
CA SER A 132 -14.19 5.30 16.66
C SER A 132 -15.04 4.12 17.13
N GLU A 133 -14.46 2.91 17.19
CA GLU A 133 -15.18 1.64 17.35
C GLU A 133 -16.25 1.42 16.25
N ASP A 134 -16.13 2.16 15.14
CA ASP A 134 -17.08 2.15 14.03
C ASP A 134 -16.47 1.45 12.81
N PRO A 135 -16.89 0.21 12.49
CA PRO A 135 -16.35 -0.53 11.34
C PRO A 135 -16.80 0.05 9.99
N ARG A 136 -17.79 0.96 9.98
CA ARG A 136 -18.32 1.57 8.75
C ARG A 136 -17.50 2.78 8.31
N LEU A 137 -16.71 3.37 9.21
CA LEU A 137 -15.80 4.45 8.88
C LEU A 137 -14.63 3.91 8.05
N LEU A 138 -14.57 4.32 6.79
CA LEU A 138 -13.59 3.85 5.81
C LEU A 138 -13.04 5.02 4.99
N VAL A 139 -11.72 5.08 4.92
CA VAL A 139 -10.95 5.88 3.99
C VAL A 139 -10.61 5.02 2.78
N ARG A 140 -10.76 5.58 1.58
CA ARG A 140 -10.41 4.92 0.32
C ARG A 140 -9.60 5.87 -0.55
N ALA A 141 -8.57 5.32 -1.18
CA ALA A 141 -7.89 5.95 -2.30
C ALA A 141 -8.85 6.01 -3.48
N THR A 142 -9.25 7.20 -3.90
CA THR A 142 -9.87 7.37 -5.21
C THR A 142 -8.75 7.43 -6.23
N GLY A 143 -8.59 6.35 -7.01
CA GLY A 143 -7.69 6.38 -8.17
C GLY A 143 -8.07 7.48 -9.17
N PRO A 144 -7.31 7.64 -10.26
CA PRO A 144 -7.68 8.57 -11.33
C PRO A 144 -9.11 8.22 -11.73
N ARG A 145 -10.04 9.16 -11.48
CA ARG A 145 -11.38 9.09 -12.01
C ARG A 145 -11.23 8.98 -13.52
N GLU A 146 -11.36 7.78 -14.09
CA GLU A 146 -12.13 7.69 -15.31
C GLU A 146 -13.46 8.35 -14.96
N THR A 147 -13.71 9.49 -15.60
CA THR A 147 -14.93 10.24 -15.47
C THR A 147 -16.10 9.36 -15.91
N SER A 148 -16.62 8.58 -14.99
CA SER A 148 -18.02 8.14 -14.99
C SER A 148 -18.78 8.98 -13.97
N CYS A 149 -18.67 10.31 -14.12
CA CYS A 149 -19.80 11.17 -13.88
C CYS A 149 -20.34 11.50 -15.27
N ARG A 150 -20.96 10.51 -15.93
CA ARG A 150 -21.89 10.82 -17.01
C ARG A 150 -23.12 11.39 -16.31
N PRO A 151 -23.49 12.66 -16.55
CA PRO A 151 -24.83 13.08 -16.17
C PRO A 151 -25.77 12.20 -16.99
N GLU A 152 -26.65 11.46 -16.33
CA GLU A 152 -27.78 10.81 -17.00
C GLU A 152 -28.69 11.90 -17.57
N THR A 153 -28.25 12.45 -18.70
CA THR A 153 -29.08 13.24 -19.58
C THR A 153 -29.91 12.21 -20.31
N GLY A 154 -31.19 12.16 -19.96
CA GLY A 154 -32.14 11.23 -20.53
C GLY A 154 -32.07 11.25 -22.06
N SER A 155 -31.71 10.10 -22.63
CA SER A 155 -32.06 9.73 -23.98
C SER A 155 -32.73 8.36 -23.87
N ASN A 156 -34.06 8.42 -23.92
CA ASN A 156 -34.96 7.29 -23.98
C ASN A 156 -34.74 6.57 -25.32
N GLU A 157 -34.07 5.43 -25.31
CA GLU A 157 -33.98 4.50 -26.44
C GLU A 157 -34.09 3.07 -25.87
N PRO A 158 -34.97 2.21 -26.44
CA PRO A 158 -35.52 1.07 -25.72
C PRO A 158 -34.50 -0.08 -25.58
N PRO A 159 -34.60 -0.90 -24.53
CA PRO A 159 -33.72 -2.05 -24.38
C PRO A 159 -34.04 -3.11 -25.44
N ALA A 160 -33.00 -3.56 -26.13
CA ALA A 160 -33.05 -4.69 -27.04
C ALA A 160 -33.43 -5.99 -26.31
N ALA A 161 -34.35 -6.72 -26.94
CA ALA A 161 -34.67 -8.15 -26.76
C ALA A 161 -35.17 -8.59 -25.38
N VAL A 162 -36.45 -8.29 -25.12
CA VAL A 162 -37.29 -9.10 -24.23
C VAL A 162 -37.46 -10.48 -24.85
N SER A 163 -37.27 -11.55 -24.08
CA SER A 163 -37.63 -12.92 -24.50
C SER A 163 -39.10 -12.95 -24.91
N GLU A 164 -39.37 -13.08 -26.20
CA GLU A 164 -40.74 -13.21 -26.69
C GLU A 164 -41.31 -14.57 -26.26
N VAL A 165 -42.41 -14.51 -25.52
CA VAL A 165 -43.23 -15.67 -25.20
C VAL A 165 -43.96 -16.06 -26.49
N PRO A 166 -43.89 -17.32 -26.95
CA PRO A 166 -44.58 -17.74 -28.17
C PRO A 166 -46.10 -17.50 -28.05
N GLU A 167 -46.74 -16.95 -29.09
CA GLU A 167 -48.19 -16.70 -29.07
C GLU A 167 -49.03 -17.98 -29.09
N GLU A 168 -48.48 -19.08 -29.62
CA GLU A 168 -49.19 -20.34 -29.80
C GLU A 168 -49.32 -21.13 -28.47
N GLU A 169 -50.54 -21.46 -28.06
CA GLU A 169 -50.81 -22.11 -26.76
C GLU A 169 -50.09 -23.45 -26.57
N ALA A 170 -49.90 -24.22 -27.65
CA ALA A 170 -49.18 -25.49 -27.60
C ALA A 170 -47.69 -25.30 -27.29
N ALA A 171 -47.06 -24.27 -27.87
CA ALA A 171 -45.67 -23.92 -27.61
C ALA A 171 -45.48 -23.40 -26.18
N ARG A 172 -46.45 -22.65 -25.64
CA ARG A 172 -46.41 -22.18 -24.25
C ARG A 172 -46.51 -23.33 -23.24
N ARG A 173 -47.37 -24.33 -23.50
CA ARG A 173 -47.50 -25.52 -22.64
C ARG A 173 -46.24 -26.37 -22.64
N SER A 174 -45.62 -26.58 -23.81
CA SER A 174 -44.33 -27.29 -23.90
C SER A 174 -43.21 -26.59 -23.13
N LEU A 175 -43.21 -25.25 -23.11
CA LEU A 175 -42.22 -24.47 -22.37
C LEU A 175 -42.42 -24.59 -20.85
N VAL A 176 -43.68 -24.62 -20.40
CA VAL A 176 -44.01 -24.84 -18.99
C VAL A 176 -43.64 -26.26 -18.54
N ASP A 177 -43.98 -27.29 -19.31
CA ASP A 177 -43.66 -28.69 -18.99
C ASP A 177 -42.15 -28.97 -19.00
N SER A 178 -41.38 -28.28 -19.85
CA SER A 178 -39.92 -28.40 -19.88
C SER A 178 -39.23 -27.70 -18.70
N VAL A 179 -39.84 -26.64 -18.14
CA VAL A 179 -39.24 -25.87 -17.04
C VAL A 179 -39.68 -26.42 -15.68
N PHE A 180 -40.89 -26.96 -15.59
CA PHE A 180 -41.46 -27.53 -14.37
C PHE A 180 -41.70 -29.02 -14.53
N GLN A 181 -40.62 -29.81 -14.52
CA GLN A 181 -40.72 -31.26 -14.37
C GLN A 181 -41.19 -31.59 -12.95
N VAL A 182 -42.47 -31.91 -12.78
CA VAL A 182 -43.01 -32.49 -11.54
C VAL A 182 -42.92 -34.01 -11.67
N SER A 183 -42.19 -34.66 -10.76
CA SER A 183 -42.23 -36.13 -10.59
C SER A 183 -43.51 -36.59 -9.92
#